data_AF-A0A845MJV9-F1
#
_entry.id   AF-A0A845MJV9-F1
#
_cell.length_a   1.000
_cell.length_b   1.000
_cell.length_c   1.000
_cell.angle_alpha   90.00
_cell.angle_beta   90.00
_cell.angle_gamma   90.00
#
_symmetry.space_group_name_H-M   'P 1'
#
loop_
_entity.id
_entity.type
_entity.pdbx_description
1 polymer ?
#
loop_
_entity_poly.entity_id
_entity_poly.type
_entity_poly.pdbx_seq_one_letter_code
_entity_poly.pdbx_strand_id
1 'polypeptide(L)'
;MAGKSIVGENKMNAVVVDMEDAGREEKKSAFVHMRAVGKSYSRISAELGVSKGALSNWNAELEEEIAAAKAIELDALQEEFFMTKERRIRVLGEQLKRLDEELKNRDLSELSTDKLIAAHMQLTLALKDEFIEARPLPASEIQKLKNLKV
;
A
#
# COMPACT_ATOMS: atom_id res chain seq x y z
N MET A 1 -23.58 15.33 -28.08
CA MET A 1 -23.23 13.89 -28.09
C MET A 1 -22.90 13.50 -26.67
N ALA A 2 -23.76 12.69 -26.05
CA ALA A 2 -23.59 12.20 -24.70
C ALA A 2 -22.89 10.84 -24.74
N GLY A 3 -21.95 10.58 -23.82
CA GLY A 3 -21.37 9.26 -23.62
C GLY A 3 -19.97 9.35 -23.02
N LYS A 4 -19.64 8.67 -21.91
CA LYS A 4 -20.42 7.92 -20.93
C LYS A 4 -19.49 7.82 -19.72
N SER A 5 -19.99 8.20 -18.54
CA SER A 5 -19.29 7.98 -17.28
C SER A 5 -19.22 6.47 -17.04
N ILE A 6 -18.02 5.91 -16.97
CA ILE A 6 -17.79 4.56 -16.44
C ILE A 6 -17.33 4.70 -15.00
N VAL A 7 -18.25 5.12 -14.13
CA VAL A 7 -18.13 4.77 -12.72
C VAL A 7 -18.46 3.29 -12.66
N GLY A 8 -17.47 2.49 -12.26
CA GLY A 8 -17.60 1.05 -12.07
C GLY A 8 -18.60 0.75 -10.96
N GLU A 9 -19.88 0.73 -11.32
CA GLU A 9 -20.87 0.01 -10.54
C GLU A 9 -20.61 -1.49 -10.70
N ASN A 10 -20.18 -2.09 -9.58
CA ASN A 10 -20.79 -3.30 -9.03
C ASN A 10 -20.66 -4.62 -9.83
N LYS A 11 -19.81 -5.53 -9.31
CA LYS A 11 -19.90 -6.98 -9.54
C LYS A 11 -19.77 -7.84 -8.26
N MET A 12 -20.06 -7.29 -7.08
CA MET A 12 -20.14 -8.10 -5.84
C MET A 12 -21.48 -8.01 -5.10
N ASN A 13 -22.47 -7.29 -5.63
CA ASN A 13 -23.81 -7.22 -5.02
C ASN A 13 -24.82 -8.19 -5.68
N ALA A 14 -24.41 -9.44 -5.93
CA ALA A 14 -25.30 -10.46 -6.48
C ALA A 14 -24.88 -11.86 -6.06
N VAL A 15 -24.80 -12.12 -4.75
CA VAL A 15 -25.09 -13.44 -4.22
C VAL A 15 -26.02 -13.23 -3.03
N VAL A 16 -27.31 -13.07 -3.31
CA VAL A 16 -28.35 -13.30 -2.30
C VAL A 16 -28.38 -14.80 -2.06
N VAL A 17 -27.47 -15.26 -1.20
CA VAL A 17 -27.63 -16.56 -0.52
C VAL A 17 -28.78 -16.33 0.45
N ASP A 18 -29.85 -17.12 0.38
CA ASP A 18 -30.92 -17.09 1.38
C ASP A 18 -30.31 -17.44 2.75
N MET A 19 -29.89 -16.41 3.49
CA MET A 19 -29.29 -16.57 4.82
C MET A 19 -30.35 -16.85 5.88
N GLU A 20 -31.64 -16.92 5.54
CA GLU A 20 -32.71 -17.26 6.49
C GLU A 20 -32.48 -18.65 7.12
N ASP A 21 -32.03 -19.63 6.34
CA ASP A 21 -31.78 -21.02 6.77
C ASP A 21 -30.33 -21.29 7.24
N ALA A 22 -29.45 -20.29 7.20
CA ALA A 22 -28.05 -20.44 7.58
C ALA A 22 -27.87 -20.72 9.09
N GLY A 23 -26.85 -21.52 9.41
CA GLY A 23 -26.50 -21.85 10.79
C GLY A 23 -26.10 -20.61 11.61
N ARG A 24 -26.20 -20.68 12.95
CA ARG A 24 -25.88 -19.55 13.83
C ARG A 24 -24.46 -19.02 13.63
N GLU A 25 -23.48 -19.90 13.47
CA GLU A 25 -22.08 -19.51 13.24
C GLU A 25 -21.85 -18.89 11.86
N GLU A 26 -22.56 -19.35 10.83
CA GLU A 26 -22.53 -18.74 9.49
C GLU A 26 -23.11 -17.32 9.53
N LYS A 27 -24.22 -17.12 10.24
CA LYS A 27 -24.81 -15.80 10.45
C LYS A 27 -23.89 -14.86 11.23
N LYS A 28 -23.15 -15.37 12.22
CA LYS A 28 -22.13 -14.59 12.94
C LYS A 28 -20.96 -14.20 12.04
N SER A 29 -20.45 -15.13 11.23
CA SER A 29 -19.40 -14.85 10.25
C SER A 29 -19.85 -13.79 9.23
N ALA A 30 -21.07 -13.93 8.70
CA ALA A 30 -21.68 -12.94 7.81
C ALA A 30 -21.87 -11.58 8.49
N PHE A 31 -22.27 -11.56 9.76
CA PHE A 31 -22.37 -10.34 10.56
C PHE A 31 -21.01 -9.63 10.69
N VAL A 32 -19.93 -10.36 11.00
CA VAL A 32 -18.57 -9.80 11.09
C VAL A 32 -18.19 -9.12 9.78
N HIS A 33 -18.32 -9.82 8.65
CA HIS A 33 -18.00 -9.26 7.34
C HIS A 33 -18.85 -8.02 7.03
N MET A 34 -20.17 -8.09 7.24
CA MET A 34 -21.07 -6.96 6.98
C MET A 34 -20.78 -5.74 7.86
N ARG A 35 -20.31 -5.95 9.10
CA ARG A 35 -19.87 -4.87 9.98
C ARG A 35 -18.51 -4.30 9.58
N ALA A 36 -17.62 -5.13 9.03
CA ALA A 36 -16.34 -4.70 8.50
C ALA A 36 -16.51 -3.70 7.34
N VAL A 37 -17.43 -3.99 6.42
CA VAL A 37 -17.77 -3.10 5.29
C VAL A 37 -18.75 -1.98 5.66
N GLY A 38 -19.11 -1.83 6.94
CA GLY A 38 -19.87 -0.69 7.46
C GLY A 38 -21.40 -0.75 7.30
N LYS A 39 -22.02 -1.91 7.00
CA LYS A 39 -23.49 -2.03 6.93
C LYS A 39 -24.13 -1.74 8.31
N SER A 40 -25.29 -1.08 8.31
CA SER A 40 -26.03 -0.76 9.54
C SER A 40 -26.74 -1.99 10.13
N TYR A 41 -27.00 -1.99 11.45
CA TYR A 41 -27.74 -3.07 12.11
C TYR A 41 -29.14 -3.29 11.52
N SER A 42 -29.82 -2.23 11.07
CA SER A 42 -31.12 -2.37 10.41
C SER A 42 -31.02 -3.20 9.13
N ARG A 43 -29.97 -2.98 8.32
CA ARG A 43 -29.76 -3.71 7.07
C ARG A 43 -29.38 -5.16 7.35
N ILE A 44 -28.47 -5.38 8.29
CA ILE A 44 -28.00 -6.72 8.64
C ILE A 44 -29.12 -7.55 9.30
N SER A 45 -29.96 -6.91 10.12
CA SER A 45 -31.10 -7.56 10.76
C SER A 45 -32.10 -8.10 9.72
N ALA A 46 -32.38 -7.32 8.68
CA ALA A 46 -33.23 -7.74 7.56
C ALA A 46 -32.58 -8.85 6.72
N GLU A 47 -31.26 -8.79 6.51
CA GLU A 47 -30.52 -9.74 5.65
C GLU A 47 -30.26 -11.09 6.33
N LEU A 48 -30.08 -11.13 7.65
CA LEU A 48 -29.82 -12.38 8.41
C LEU A 48 -31.05 -12.98 9.09
N GLY A 49 -32.18 -12.25 9.12
CA GLY A 49 -33.37 -12.63 9.89
C GLY A 49 -33.12 -12.65 11.41
N VAL A 50 -32.23 -11.78 11.92
CA VAL A 50 -31.82 -11.73 13.33
C VAL A 50 -32.24 -10.40 13.95
N SER A 51 -32.69 -10.41 15.21
CA SER A 51 -33.10 -9.19 15.90
C SER A 51 -31.93 -8.23 16.17
N LYS A 52 -32.20 -6.93 16.21
CA LYS A 52 -31.17 -5.92 16.55
C LYS A 52 -30.54 -6.14 17.92
N GLY A 53 -31.30 -6.67 18.89
CA GLY A 53 -30.77 -7.01 20.22
C GLY A 53 -29.73 -8.13 20.14
N ALA A 54 -29.99 -9.17 19.34
CA ALA A 54 -29.03 -10.24 19.11
C ALA A 54 -27.77 -9.73 18.38
N LEU A 55 -27.91 -8.84 17.39
CA LEU A 55 -26.75 -8.21 16.72
C LEU A 55 -25.93 -7.34 17.68
N SER A 56 -26.56 -6.65 18.62
CA SER A 56 -25.84 -5.88 19.65
C SER A 56 -25.00 -6.79 20.55
N ASN A 57 -25.54 -7.93 20.95
CA ASN A 57 -24.81 -8.92 21.73
C ASN A 57 -23.66 -9.53 20.92
N TRP A 58 -23.89 -9.87 19.65
CA TRP A 58 -22.83 -10.38 18.76
C TRP A 58 -21.74 -9.33 18.51
N ASN A 59 -22.08 -8.04 18.46
CA ASN A 59 -21.06 -7.00 18.32
C ASN A 59 -20.13 -6.93 19.53
N ALA A 60 -20.66 -7.13 20.74
CA ALA A 60 -19.85 -7.19 21.94
C ALA A 60 -19.03 -8.49 22.01
N GLU A 61 -19.62 -9.60 21.56
CA GLU A 61 -18.96 -10.92 21.54
C GLU A 61 -17.82 -10.99 20.50
N LEU A 62 -18.01 -10.38 19.33
CA LEU A 62 -17.13 -10.52 18.15
C LEU A 62 -16.37 -9.22 17.85
N GLU A 63 -16.13 -8.39 18.86
CA GLU A 63 -15.53 -7.07 18.68
C GLU A 63 -14.13 -7.17 18.04
N GLU A 64 -13.32 -8.13 18.50
CA GLU A 64 -11.96 -8.35 18.00
C GLU A 64 -11.97 -8.83 16.55
N GLU A 65 -12.85 -9.77 16.19
CA GLU A 65 -12.98 -10.27 14.81
C GLU A 65 -13.47 -9.17 13.87
N ILE A 66 -14.42 -8.33 14.32
CA ILE A 66 -14.89 -7.17 13.56
C ILE A 66 -13.74 -6.17 13.37
N ALA A 67 -12.93 -5.92 14.39
CA ALA A 67 -11.79 -5.01 14.29
C ALA A 67 -10.73 -5.54 13.32
N ALA A 68 -10.41 -6.84 13.40
CA ALA A 68 -9.46 -7.48 12.48
C ALA A 68 -9.97 -7.46 11.04
N ALA A 69 -11.24 -7.79 10.82
CA ALA A 69 -11.86 -7.73 9.50
C ALA A 69 -11.89 -6.29 8.94
N LYS A 70 -12.17 -5.28 9.77
CA LYS A 70 -12.08 -3.87 9.37
C LYS A 70 -10.67 -3.45 8.95
N ALA A 71 -9.65 -3.93 9.65
CA ALA A 71 -8.26 -3.66 9.30
C ALA A 71 -7.93 -4.25 7.92
N ILE A 72 -8.37 -5.48 7.64
CA ILE A 72 -8.20 -6.13 6.33
C ILE A 72 -8.92 -5.35 5.22
N GLU A 73 -10.19 -4.97 5.44
CA GLU A 73 -10.95 -4.16 4.46
C GLU A 73 -10.30 -2.80 4.21
N LEU A 74 -9.77 -2.16 5.27
CA LEU A 74 -9.05 -0.90 5.15
C LEU A 74 -7.73 -1.07 4.38
N ASP A 75 -6.98 -2.13 4.65
CA ASP A 75 -5.73 -2.43 3.94
C ASP A 75 -6.01 -2.70 2.45
N ALA A 76 -7.07 -3.44 2.13
CA ALA A 76 -7.51 -3.67 0.75
C ALA A 76 -7.88 -2.35 0.04
N LEU A 77 -8.63 -1.48 0.72
CA LEU A 77 -8.96 -0.14 0.20
C LEU A 77 -7.70 0.72 0.00
N GLN A 78 -6.76 0.68 0.94
CA GLN A 78 -5.48 1.38 0.80
C GLN A 78 -4.67 0.84 -0.38
N GLU A 79 -4.70 -0.46 -0.62
CA GLU A 79 -4.04 -1.07 -1.77
C GLU A 79 -4.68 -0.64 -3.09
N GLU A 80 -6.02 -0.63 -3.17
CA GLU A 80 -6.77 -0.16 -4.34
C GLU A 80 -6.39 1.29 -4.70
N PHE A 81 -6.32 2.16 -3.70
CA PHE A 81 -6.06 3.59 -3.89
C PHE A 81 -4.59 3.99 -3.76
N PHE A 82 -3.65 3.04 -3.91
CA PHE A 82 -2.22 3.30 -3.88
C PHE A 82 -1.74 4.03 -2.62
N MET A 83 -2.43 3.86 -1.48
CA MET A 83 -2.10 4.53 -0.23
C MET A 83 -1.05 3.79 0.60
N THR A 84 -0.78 2.51 0.30
CA THR A 84 0.28 1.76 0.98
C THR A 84 1.66 2.31 0.61
N LYS A 85 2.57 2.34 1.60
CA LYS A 85 3.94 2.83 1.40
C LYS A 85 4.65 2.10 0.26
N GLU A 86 4.52 0.77 0.22
CA GLU A 86 5.11 -0.06 -0.83
C GLU A 86 4.59 0.33 -2.22
N ARG A 87 3.27 0.45 -2.39
CA ARG A 87 2.67 0.76 -3.67
C ARG A 87 3.06 2.16 -4.17
N ARG A 88 3.14 3.13 -3.26
CA ARG A 88 3.69 4.47 -3.57
C ARG A 88 5.15 4.41 -3.99
N ILE A 89 6.00 3.63 -3.31
CA ILE A 89 7.41 3.46 -3.68
C ILE A 89 7.52 2.86 -5.09
N ARG A 90 6.74 1.82 -5.41
CA ARG A 90 6.75 1.20 -6.74
C ARG A 90 6.36 2.20 -7.84
N VAL A 91 5.25 2.92 -7.66
CA VAL A 91 4.79 3.94 -8.61
C VAL A 91 5.83 5.04 -8.80
N LEU A 92 6.36 5.59 -7.70
CA LEU A 92 7.37 6.65 -7.75
C LEU A 92 8.68 6.15 -8.38
N GLY A 93 9.11 4.92 -8.07
CA GLY A 93 10.30 4.31 -8.66
C GLY A 93 10.18 4.08 -10.16
N GLU A 94 9.02 3.61 -10.63
CA GLU A 94 8.74 3.49 -12.07
C GLU A 94 8.73 4.85 -12.78
N GLN A 95 8.14 5.88 -12.15
CA GLN A 95 8.15 7.24 -12.69
C GLN A 95 9.57 7.81 -12.75
N LEU A 96 10.37 7.63 -11.69
CA LEU A 96 11.75 8.07 -11.64
C LEU A 96 12.58 7.39 -12.72
N LYS A 97 12.42 6.07 -12.91
CA LYS A 97 13.11 5.33 -13.97
C LYS A 97 12.79 5.88 -15.36
N ARG A 98 11.53 6.21 -15.65
CA ARG A 98 11.13 6.81 -16.94
C ARG A 98 11.75 8.20 -17.13
N LEU A 99 11.80 9.00 -16.07
CA LEU A 99 12.47 10.31 -16.12
C LEU A 99 13.97 10.14 -16.38
N ASP A 100 14.63 9.20 -15.71
CA ASP A 100 16.06 8.91 -15.92
C ASP A 100 16.33 8.44 -17.36
N GLU A 101 15.44 7.61 -17.93
CA GLU A 101 15.54 7.14 -19.32
C GLU A 101 15.41 8.30 -20.32
N GLU A 102 14.44 9.21 -20.12
CA GLU A 102 14.29 10.41 -20.95
C GLU A 102 15.50 11.36 -20.81
N LEU A 103 15.94 11.63 -19.57
CA LEU A 103 17.07 12.53 -19.30
C LEU A 103 18.39 12.02 -19.88
N LYS A 104 18.61 10.70 -19.93
CA LYS A 104 19.78 10.09 -20.58
C LYS A 104 19.84 10.32 -22.08
N ASN A 105 18.68 10.48 -22.73
CA ASN A 105 18.58 10.61 -24.18
C ASN A 105 18.55 12.08 -24.64
N ARG A 106 18.27 13.03 -23.74
CA ARG A 106 18.23 14.45 -24.07
C ARG A 106 19.61 15.05 -24.25
N ASP A 107 19.72 15.95 -25.21
CA ASP A 107 20.93 16.72 -25.41
C ASP A 107 21.01 17.84 -24.36
N LEU A 108 22.11 17.87 -23.61
CA LEU A 108 22.39 18.91 -22.63
C LEU A 108 22.62 20.29 -23.27
N SER A 109 22.91 20.34 -24.58
CA SER A 109 23.03 21.60 -25.32
C SER A 109 21.71 22.40 -25.37
N GLU A 110 20.57 21.74 -25.14
CA GLU A 110 19.25 22.39 -25.06
C GLU A 110 19.02 23.12 -23.72
N LEU A 111 19.86 22.85 -22.70
CA LEU A 111 19.76 23.51 -21.40
C LEU A 111 20.41 24.89 -21.44
N SER A 112 19.81 25.86 -20.75
CA SER A 112 20.45 27.17 -20.57
C SER A 112 21.74 27.04 -19.76
N THR A 113 22.71 27.91 -20.05
CA THR A 113 23.99 27.95 -19.34
C THR A 113 23.83 27.98 -17.82
N ASP A 114 22.88 28.78 -17.31
CA ASP A 114 22.58 28.87 -15.88
C ASP A 114 22.15 27.52 -15.28
N LYS A 115 21.33 26.74 -16.00
CA LYS A 115 20.90 25.41 -15.56
C LYS A 115 22.04 24.40 -15.60
N LEU A 116 22.92 24.47 -16.60
CA LEU A 116 24.11 23.63 -16.69
C LEU A 116 25.07 23.89 -15.54
N ILE A 117 25.33 25.16 -15.23
CA ILE A 117 26.19 25.54 -14.10
C ILE A 117 25.58 25.07 -12.77
N ALA A 118 24.27 25.26 -12.57
CA ALA A 118 23.59 24.77 -11.38
C ALA A 118 23.70 23.24 -11.24
N ALA A 119 23.45 22.49 -12.31
CA ALA A 119 23.58 21.03 -12.31
C ALA A 119 25.03 20.59 -12.02
N HIS A 120 26.03 21.23 -12.65
CA HIS A 120 27.44 20.97 -12.40
C HIS A 120 27.80 21.18 -10.92
N MET A 121 27.35 22.28 -10.31
CA MET A 121 27.58 22.54 -8.88
C MET A 121 26.95 21.47 -7.99
N GLN A 122 25.69 21.09 -8.23
CA GLN A 122 25.01 20.05 -7.45
C GLN A 122 25.69 18.68 -7.55
N LEU A 123 26.06 18.26 -8.76
CA LEU A 123 26.76 16.99 -8.97
C LEU A 123 28.14 16.98 -8.31
N THR A 124 28.86 18.10 -8.36
CA THR A 124 30.16 18.24 -7.68
C THR A 124 30.03 18.09 -6.17
N LEU A 125 28.99 18.69 -5.57
CA LEU A 125 28.71 18.55 -4.13
C LEU A 125 28.36 17.10 -3.78
N ALA A 126 27.47 16.46 -4.54
CA ALA A 126 27.10 15.07 -4.33
C ALA A 126 28.33 14.13 -4.42
N LEU A 127 29.21 14.32 -5.41
CA LEU A 127 30.46 13.55 -5.52
C LEU A 127 31.39 13.74 -4.32
N LYS A 128 31.41 14.95 -3.75
CA LYS A 128 32.19 15.23 -2.54
C LYS A 128 31.61 14.51 -1.33
N ASP A 129 30.29 14.41 -1.22
CA ASP A 129 29.62 13.70 -0.13
C ASP A 129 29.83 12.17 -0.21
N GLU A 130 29.95 11.62 -1.42
CA GLU A 130 30.33 10.22 -1.66
C GLU A 130 31.82 9.93 -1.41
N PHE A 131 32.65 10.97 -1.23
CA PHE A 131 34.08 10.78 -0.98
C PHE A 131 34.30 10.17 0.41
N ILE A 132 34.59 8.88 0.44
CA ILE A 132 35.10 8.19 1.62
C ILE A 132 36.62 8.20 1.53
N GLU A 133 37.28 8.84 2.51
CA GLU A 133 38.74 8.82 2.60
C GLU A 133 39.20 7.37 2.73
N ALA A 134 40.00 6.90 1.76
CA ALA A 134 40.56 5.56 1.77
C ALA A 134 41.56 5.43 2.92
N ARG A 135 41.08 5.10 4.12
CA ARG A 135 41.95 4.80 5.26
C ARG A 135 42.71 3.52 4.94
N PRO A 136 44.04 3.56 4.75
CA PRO A 136 44.81 2.34 4.60
C PRO A 136 44.63 1.54 5.89
N LEU A 137 44.23 0.28 5.78
CA LEU A 137 44.17 -0.59 6.95
C LEU A 137 45.55 -0.62 7.61
N PRO A 138 45.65 -0.41 8.93
CA PRO A 138 46.93 -0.54 9.60
C PRO A 138 47.45 -1.97 9.41
N ALA A 139 48.76 -2.13 9.29
CA ALA A 139 49.39 -3.42 8.98
C ALA A 139 48.96 -4.55 9.94
N SER A 140 48.65 -4.20 11.19
CA SER A 140 48.11 -5.11 12.22
C SER A 140 46.74 -5.69 11.87
N GLU A 141 45.88 -4.94 11.21
CA GLU A 141 44.53 -5.35 10.79
C GLU A 141 44.59 -6.15 9.49
N ILE A 142 45.50 -5.79 8.58
CA ILE A 142 45.84 -6.59 7.39
C ILE A 142 46.35 -7.98 7.81
N GLN A 143 47.21 -8.05 8.83
CA GLN A 143 47.75 -9.32 9.35
C GLN A 143 46.64 -10.20 9.97
N LYS A 144 45.72 -9.59 10.75
CA LYS A 144 44.57 -10.30 11.34
C LYS A 144 43.65 -10.88 10.25
N LEU A 145 43.35 -10.12 9.20
CA LEU A 145 42.53 -10.59 8.09
C LEU A 145 43.19 -11.72 7.28
N LYS A 146 44.52 -11.70 7.13
CA LYS A 146 45.27 -12.80 6.51
C LYS A 146 45.19 -14.08 7.34
N ASN A 147 45.21 -13.96 8.66
CA ASN A 147 45.13 -15.10 9.56
C ASN A 147 43.71 -15.66 9.75
N LEU A 148 42.66 -14.87 9.41
CA LEU A 148 41.26 -15.29 9.43
C LEU A 148 40.82 -16.06 8.17
N LYS A 149 41.59 -16.01 7.09
CA LYS A 149 41.33 -16.74 5.84
C LYS A 149 41.96 -18.15 5.81
N VAL A 150 42.30 -18.70 6.99
CA VAL A 150 42.77 -20.08 7.19
C VAL A 150 41.62 -20.88 7.77
#